data_AF-A0A3C1YKD8-F1
#
_entry.id   AF-A0A3C1YKD8-F1
#
_cell.length_a   1.000
_cell.length_b   1.000
_cell.length_c   1.000
_cell.angle_alpha   90.00
_cell.angle_beta   90.00
_cell.angle_gamma   90.00
#
_symmetry.space_group_name_H-M   'P 1'
#
loop_
_entity.id
_entity.type
_entity.pdbx_description
1 polymer ?
#
loop_
_entity_poly.entity_id
_entity_poly.type
_entity_poly.pdbx_seq_one_letter_code
_entity_poly.pdbx_strand_id
1 'polypeptide(L)'
;MKYAGKISLILAMAMIVTMLASSEGKIVQAASTTTLRVTYDQTGARTMLASINEFRKSTGVWYWNSSTTKKLLASGLGDLEYDYALEKIAMIRAAEIAVSFSHIRPNGESCFTAGDDSDFIVRGENIASGYKSVGTVVAAWEEDKEDYSGQGHRRNMLGVLSDGSTDAFDAVGVAHIVYNGTHYWVQEFGTRKSASSTTYTTPNNYTDPVDGDKSVIVSLTASSGTTIEKSSATTATAAKKTAVSAVDIVAAPGNSFKLTWDNTGASEYIIYYKKSAWSSFKELATVSSKTTYTTDSLTNGTYEFKIKAGYTVSGKTTYSAYSPVFKTATIGIPYITGITKYSAGRVKVKFSTVKNVDGYQFIRSTAYNGTYVDYKAVVY
;
A
#
# COMPACT_ATOMS: atom_id res chain seq x y z
N MET A 1 -85.09 23.86 -39.55
CA MET A 1 -84.52 25.19 -39.24
C MET A 1 -83.33 24.96 -38.32
N LYS A 2 -82.10 24.99 -38.86
CA LYS A 2 -81.12 26.10 -38.77
C LYS A 2 -80.56 26.35 -37.34
N TYR A 3 -79.25 26.02 -37.20
CA TYR A 3 -78.20 26.59 -36.33
C TYR A 3 -78.37 26.47 -34.80
N ALA A 4 -77.35 26.42 -33.94
CA ALA A 4 -75.90 26.16 -33.96
C ALA A 4 -75.40 26.48 -32.54
N GLY A 5 -74.26 25.92 -32.10
CA GLY A 5 -73.46 26.57 -31.04
C GLY A 5 -72.85 25.66 -29.98
N LYS A 6 -71.72 25.05 -30.33
CA LYS A 6 -70.50 24.73 -29.56
C LYS A 6 -70.54 24.87 -28.01
N ILE A 7 -70.03 23.87 -27.30
CA ILE A 7 -68.72 23.92 -26.57
C ILE A 7 -68.44 22.52 -25.98
N SER A 8 -67.20 22.05 -26.19
CA SER A 8 -66.74 20.67 -26.03
C SER A 8 -66.20 20.40 -24.61
N LEU A 9 -66.44 19.16 -24.17
CA LEU A 9 -66.07 18.49 -22.91
C LEU A 9 -64.69 18.86 -22.32
N ILE A 10 -64.67 19.14 -21.01
CA ILE A 10 -63.49 19.04 -20.14
C ILE A 10 -63.78 17.98 -19.07
N LEU A 11 -62.96 16.94 -19.04
CA LEU A 11 -63.00 15.80 -18.12
C LEU A 11 -62.22 16.13 -16.84
N ALA A 12 -62.79 15.82 -15.68
CA ALA A 12 -62.26 16.11 -14.35
C ALA A 12 -61.12 15.15 -13.93
N MET A 13 -60.05 15.69 -13.33
CA MET A 13 -58.94 14.94 -12.74
C MET A 13 -59.03 15.07 -11.21
N ALA A 14 -59.27 13.96 -10.51
CA ALA A 14 -59.37 13.90 -9.04
C ALA A 14 -58.06 13.36 -8.41
N MET A 15 -57.63 14.00 -7.32
CA MET A 15 -56.50 13.61 -6.48
C MET A 15 -56.71 12.25 -5.81
N ILE A 16 -55.67 11.42 -5.77
CA ILE A 16 -55.52 10.32 -4.82
C ILE A 16 -54.16 10.48 -4.13
N VAL A 17 -54.20 10.71 -2.82
CA VAL A 17 -53.07 10.60 -1.90
C VAL A 17 -53.03 9.15 -1.42
N THR A 18 -51.92 8.45 -1.65
CA THR A 18 -51.65 7.13 -1.04
C THR A 18 -50.34 7.19 -0.27
N MET A 19 -50.43 6.95 1.03
CA MET A 19 -49.30 6.70 1.93
C MET A 19 -48.60 5.39 1.53
N LEU A 20 -47.29 5.42 1.33
CA LEU A 20 -46.45 4.23 1.25
C LEU A 20 -45.75 4.03 2.60
N ALA A 21 -46.14 2.97 3.30
CA ALA A 21 -45.35 2.40 4.37
C ALA A 21 -44.08 1.79 3.77
N SER A 22 -42.91 2.28 4.15
CA SER A 22 -41.63 1.72 3.78
C SER A 22 -41.38 0.44 4.58
N SER A 23 -41.61 -0.72 3.98
CA SER A 23 -40.97 -1.96 4.43
C SER A 23 -39.51 -1.93 3.96
N GLU A 24 -38.58 -1.76 4.88
CA GLU A 24 -37.14 -1.90 4.61
C GLU A 24 -36.82 -3.37 4.30
N GLY A 25 -36.94 -3.74 3.02
CA GLY A 25 -36.35 -4.96 2.51
C GLY A 25 -34.84 -4.82 2.51
N LYS A 26 -34.13 -5.57 3.36
CA LYS A 26 -32.68 -5.74 3.25
C LYS A 26 -32.37 -6.35 1.88
N ILE A 27 -31.80 -5.54 0.99
CA ILE A 27 -31.28 -6.03 -0.29
C ILE A 27 -29.90 -6.62 0.01
N VAL A 28 -29.78 -7.94 -0.01
CA VAL A 28 -28.47 -8.62 0.01
C VAL A 28 -27.87 -8.44 -1.37
N GLN A 29 -26.84 -7.60 -1.48
CA GLN A 29 -26.08 -7.43 -2.73
C GLN A 29 -25.26 -8.71 -2.99
N ALA A 30 -25.42 -9.32 -4.16
CA ALA A 30 -24.65 -10.48 -4.56
C ALA A 30 -23.16 -10.13 -4.66
N ALA A 31 -22.30 -10.99 -4.12
CA ALA A 31 -20.84 -10.86 -4.19
C ALA A 31 -20.37 -10.70 -5.65
N SER A 32 -19.53 -9.70 -5.91
CA SER A 32 -18.96 -9.45 -7.24
C SER A 32 -17.64 -10.23 -7.40
N THR A 33 -17.71 -11.45 -7.91
CA THR A 33 -16.54 -12.28 -8.24
C THR A 33 -15.71 -11.65 -9.37
N THR A 34 -14.41 -11.40 -9.15
CA THR A 34 -13.46 -10.96 -10.19
C THR A 34 -12.41 -12.02 -10.42
N THR A 35 -12.31 -12.58 -11.63
CA THR A 35 -11.29 -13.59 -11.96
C THR A 35 -9.94 -12.93 -12.25
N LEU A 36 -8.91 -13.25 -11.46
CA LEU A 36 -7.53 -12.85 -11.71
C LEU A 36 -6.74 -13.99 -12.34
N ARG A 37 -6.18 -13.80 -13.54
CA ARG A 37 -5.22 -14.75 -14.11
C ARG A 37 -3.82 -14.40 -13.59
N VAL A 38 -3.20 -15.34 -12.89
CA VAL A 38 -1.82 -15.21 -12.37
C VAL A 38 -1.00 -16.42 -12.80
N THR A 39 0.31 -16.19 -12.93
CA THR A 39 1.28 -17.24 -13.24
C THR A 39 2.11 -17.53 -12.01
N TYR A 40 2.14 -18.80 -11.59
CA TYR A 40 2.92 -19.26 -10.44
C TYR A 40 4.29 -19.78 -10.86
N ASP A 41 5.29 -19.48 -10.04
CA ASP A 41 6.64 -20.05 -10.10
C ASP A 41 6.89 -20.89 -8.83
N GLN A 42 6.29 -22.08 -8.80
CA GLN A 42 6.34 -22.97 -7.63
C GLN A 42 7.74 -23.57 -7.43
N THR A 43 8.46 -23.93 -8.49
CA THR A 43 9.83 -24.44 -8.41
C THR A 43 10.73 -23.39 -7.79
N GLY A 44 10.70 -22.13 -8.27
CA GLY A 44 11.46 -21.05 -7.67
C GLY A 44 11.06 -20.82 -6.22
N ALA A 45 9.76 -20.72 -5.93
CA ALA A 45 9.24 -20.51 -4.58
C ALA A 45 9.69 -21.59 -3.58
N ARG A 46 9.63 -22.87 -3.97
CA ARG A 46 10.00 -24.02 -3.11
C ARG A 46 11.47 -24.03 -2.70
N THR A 47 12.35 -23.41 -3.49
CA THR A 47 13.77 -23.28 -3.11
C THR A 47 13.98 -22.44 -1.84
N MET A 48 13.01 -21.59 -1.49
CA MET A 48 13.08 -20.71 -0.32
C MET A 48 13.13 -21.46 1.01
N LEU A 49 12.64 -22.70 1.09
CA LEU A 49 12.70 -23.52 2.30
C LEU A 49 14.13 -23.62 2.85
N ALA A 50 15.10 -23.86 1.95
CA ALA A 50 16.50 -24.00 2.32
C ALA A 50 17.03 -22.71 2.95
N SER A 51 16.73 -21.55 2.36
CA SER A 51 17.14 -20.24 2.88
C SER A 51 16.50 -19.92 4.23
N ILE A 52 15.22 -20.25 4.43
CA ILE A 52 14.55 -20.05 5.73
C ILE A 52 15.21 -20.91 6.81
N ASN A 53 15.45 -22.19 6.54
CA ASN A 53 16.06 -23.10 7.50
C ASN A 53 17.54 -22.80 7.76
N GLU A 54 18.27 -22.30 6.77
CA GLU A 54 19.63 -21.77 6.94
C GLU A 54 19.63 -20.57 7.90
N PHE A 55 18.72 -19.61 7.70
CA PHE A 55 18.56 -18.46 8.59
C PHE A 55 18.21 -18.89 10.03
N ARG A 56 17.25 -19.80 10.20
CA ARG A 56 16.83 -20.35 11.52
C ARG A 56 17.98 -21.02 12.28
N LYS A 57 18.89 -21.67 11.55
CA LYS A 57 20.05 -22.38 12.13
C LYS A 57 21.32 -21.54 12.19
N SER A 58 21.27 -20.27 11.78
CA SER A 58 22.45 -19.41 11.76
C SER A 58 22.95 -19.14 13.19
N THR A 59 24.27 -19.22 13.37
CA THR A 59 24.91 -19.01 14.67
C THR A 59 24.66 -17.60 15.17
N GLY A 60 24.07 -17.48 16.38
CA GLY A 60 23.82 -16.18 16.99
C GLY A 60 22.60 -15.44 16.41
N VAL A 61 21.71 -16.15 15.72
CA VAL A 61 20.44 -15.59 15.28
C VAL A 61 19.66 -15.04 16.47
N TRP A 62 19.11 -13.84 16.30
CA TRP A 62 18.54 -13.03 17.38
C TRP A 62 17.27 -12.32 16.96
N TYR A 63 16.49 -11.82 17.90
CA TYR A 63 15.34 -10.93 17.66
C TYR A 63 15.24 -9.89 18.78
N TRP A 64 14.62 -8.74 18.51
CA TRP A 64 14.35 -7.77 19.57
C TRP A 64 13.24 -8.26 20.51
N ASN A 65 13.37 -8.00 21.82
CA ASN A 65 12.22 -8.09 22.72
C ASN A 65 11.19 -6.98 22.43
N SER A 66 9.95 -7.14 22.91
CA SER A 66 8.84 -6.23 22.62
C SER A 66 9.05 -4.77 23.01
N SER A 67 9.98 -4.50 23.94
CA SER A 67 10.36 -3.15 24.37
C SER A 67 11.55 -2.56 23.62
N THR A 68 12.13 -3.25 22.63
CA THR A 68 13.31 -2.79 21.86
C THR A 68 14.55 -2.51 22.74
N THR A 69 14.63 -3.09 23.93
CA THR A 69 15.74 -2.84 24.87
C THR A 69 16.83 -3.90 24.83
N LYS A 70 16.52 -5.09 24.34
CA LYS A 70 17.44 -6.23 24.34
C LYS A 70 17.24 -7.12 23.11
N LYS A 71 18.37 -7.55 22.53
CA LYS A 71 18.40 -8.65 21.56
C LYS A 71 18.40 -9.98 22.31
N LEU A 72 17.43 -10.84 22.02
CA LEU A 72 17.31 -12.19 22.54
C LEU A 72 17.82 -13.15 21.48
N LEU A 73 18.58 -14.17 21.88
CA LEU A 73 19.00 -15.23 20.97
C LEU A 73 17.81 -16.15 20.70
N ALA A 74 17.57 -16.49 19.44
CA ALA A 74 16.69 -17.61 19.09
C ALA A 74 17.55 -18.87 19.05
N SER A 75 17.27 -19.82 19.94
CA SER A 75 18.01 -21.07 20.08
C SER A 75 17.08 -22.28 20.02
N GLY A 76 17.62 -23.44 19.63
CA GLY A 76 16.86 -24.68 19.58
C GLY A 76 15.79 -24.74 18.48
N LEU A 77 15.86 -23.86 17.48
CA LEU A 77 14.92 -23.86 16.36
C LEU A 77 15.15 -25.10 15.48
N GLY A 78 14.09 -25.90 15.31
CA GLY A 78 14.07 -26.99 14.33
C GLY A 78 13.93 -26.47 12.89
N ASP A 79 14.13 -27.35 11.93
CA ASP A 79 13.79 -27.07 10.53
C ASP A 79 12.28 -26.97 10.39
N LEU A 80 11.82 -25.98 9.61
CA LEU A 80 10.45 -26.00 9.10
C LEU A 80 10.36 -27.05 8.01
N GLU A 81 9.23 -27.76 7.99
CA GLU A 81 8.85 -28.64 6.90
C GLU A 81 8.10 -27.85 5.82
N TYR A 82 8.36 -28.18 4.55
CA TYR A 82 7.53 -27.63 3.48
C TYR A 82 6.20 -28.36 3.42
N ASP A 83 5.09 -27.63 3.39
CA ASP A 83 3.76 -28.23 3.30
C ASP A 83 2.96 -27.73 2.10
N TYR A 84 2.43 -28.68 1.33
CA TYR A 84 1.72 -28.41 0.07
C TYR A 84 0.29 -27.92 0.26
N ALA A 85 -0.36 -28.18 1.40
CA ALA A 85 -1.63 -27.56 1.74
C ALA A 85 -1.42 -26.10 2.16
N LEU A 86 -0.37 -25.83 2.92
CA LEU A 86 0.02 -24.47 3.29
C LEU A 86 0.50 -23.66 2.07
N GLU A 87 1.18 -24.29 1.10
CA GLU A 87 1.51 -23.68 -0.19
C GLU A 87 0.26 -23.20 -0.94
N LYS A 88 -0.83 -23.97 -0.95
CA LYS A 88 -2.09 -23.54 -1.59
C LYS A 88 -2.68 -22.29 -0.94
N ILE A 89 -2.56 -22.17 0.39
CA ILE A 89 -2.97 -20.96 1.13
C ILE A 89 -2.09 -19.78 0.69
N ALA A 90 -0.76 -19.96 0.67
CA ALA A 90 0.18 -18.95 0.20
C ALA A 90 -0.11 -18.56 -1.26
N MET A 91 -0.53 -19.48 -2.12
CA MET A 91 -0.87 -19.20 -3.52
C MET A 91 -2.12 -18.32 -3.66
N ILE A 92 -3.15 -18.55 -2.83
CA ILE A 92 -4.34 -17.68 -2.75
C ILE A 92 -3.89 -16.27 -2.35
N ARG A 93 -3.10 -16.20 -1.27
CA ARG A 93 -2.62 -14.94 -0.72
C ARG A 93 -1.70 -14.19 -1.68
N ALA A 94 -0.82 -14.88 -2.42
CA ALA A 94 0.02 -14.29 -3.45
C ALA A 94 -0.81 -13.61 -4.56
N ALA A 95 -1.91 -14.23 -4.98
CA ALA A 95 -2.84 -13.64 -5.94
C ALA A 95 -3.61 -12.46 -5.33
N GLU A 96 -4.05 -12.56 -4.08
CA GLU A 96 -4.73 -11.48 -3.37
C GLU A 96 -3.84 -10.24 -3.18
N ILE A 97 -2.56 -10.40 -2.84
CA ILE A 97 -1.63 -9.27 -2.67
C ILE A 97 -1.23 -8.61 -4.00
N ALA A 98 -1.37 -9.32 -5.12
CA ALA A 98 -1.24 -8.72 -6.44
C ALA A 98 -2.42 -7.80 -6.80
N VAL A 99 -3.58 -7.99 -6.15
CA VAL A 99 -4.72 -7.07 -6.23
C VAL A 99 -4.59 -5.94 -5.21
N SER A 100 -4.28 -6.29 -3.95
CA SER A 100 -4.18 -5.38 -2.83
C SER A 100 -3.08 -5.82 -1.88
N PHE A 101 -1.91 -5.18 -1.97
CA PHE A 101 -0.73 -5.53 -1.17
C PHE A 101 -0.96 -5.19 0.32
N SER A 102 -1.50 -6.15 1.07
CA SER A 102 -1.93 -6.00 2.46
C SER A 102 -2.07 -7.38 3.14
N HIS A 103 -1.87 -7.41 4.46
CA HIS A 103 -2.24 -8.55 5.32
C HIS A 103 -3.76 -8.65 5.54
N ILE A 104 -4.53 -7.63 5.14
CA ILE A 104 -5.98 -7.72 5.02
C ILE A 104 -6.30 -8.26 3.63
N ARG A 105 -7.09 -9.33 3.58
CA ARG A 105 -7.59 -9.94 2.36
C ARG A 105 -8.52 -8.95 1.63
N PRO A 106 -8.64 -9.03 0.30
CA PRO A 106 -9.53 -8.14 -0.45
C PRO A 106 -11.01 -8.18 -0.03
N ASN A 107 -11.45 -9.25 0.64
CA ASN A 107 -12.80 -9.37 1.20
C ASN A 107 -12.98 -8.62 2.55
N GLY A 108 -11.91 -8.05 3.10
CA GLY A 108 -11.87 -7.35 4.39
C GLY A 108 -11.46 -8.23 5.57
N GLU A 109 -11.26 -9.54 5.37
CA GLU A 109 -10.90 -10.47 6.42
C GLU A 109 -9.38 -10.51 6.69
N SER A 110 -8.99 -11.07 7.82
CA SER A 110 -7.57 -11.34 8.14
C SER A 110 -6.96 -12.32 7.14
N CYS A 111 -5.69 -12.17 6.79
CA CYS A 111 -4.94 -13.13 5.96
C CYS A 111 -5.08 -14.58 6.43
N PHE A 112 -5.12 -14.81 7.75
CA PHE A 112 -5.22 -16.15 8.34
C PHE A 112 -6.51 -16.89 7.98
N THR A 113 -7.58 -16.19 7.63
CA THR A 113 -8.84 -16.81 7.18
C THR A 113 -8.71 -17.54 5.83
N ALA A 114 -7.64 -17.29 5.07
CA ALA A 114 -7.34 -18.07 3.86
C ALA A 114 -7.07 -19.56 4.16
N GLY A 115 -6.77 -19.91 5.42
CA GLY A 115 -6.58 -21.29 5.87
C GLY A 115 -7.78 -21.92 6.59
N ASP A 116 -8.91 -21.22 6.76
CA ASP A 116 -10.03 -21.72 7.57
C ASP A 116 -10.58 -23.06 7.06
N ASP A 117 -10.68 -23.19 5.74
CA ASP A 117 -11.13 -24.41 5.04
C ASP A 117 -10.01 -25.44 4.81
N SER A 118 -8.88 -25.31 5.51
CA SER A 118 -7.72 -26.21 5.39
C SER A 118 -7.45 -27.02 6.67
N ASP A 119 -6.58 -28.02 6.56
CA ASP A 119 -6.06 -28.77 7.71
C ASP A 119 -4.95 -28.02 8.47
N PHE A 120 -4.78 -26.72 8.23
CA PHE A 120 -3.76 -25.89 8.87
C PHE A 120 -4.35 -24.85 9.80
N ILE A 121 -3.61 -24.57 10.87
CA ILE A 121 -3.76 -23.33 11.64
C ILE A 121 -2.62 -22.41 11.21
N VAL A 122 -2.96 -21.38 10.44
CA VAL A 122 -2.00 -20.35 10.02
C VAL A 122 -1.63 -19.47 11.21
N ARG A 123 -0.34 -19.22 11.39
CA ARG A 123 0.26 -18.52 12.55
C ARG A 123 1.05 -17.27 12.17
N GLY A 124 1.50 -17.16 10.92
CA GLY A 124 2.25 -16.00 10.45
C GLY A 124 2.24 -15.91 8.93
N GLU A 125 2.24 -14.69 8.41
CA GLU A 125 2.31 -14.40 6.97
C GLU A 125 3.45 -13.39 6.74
N ASN A 126 4.32 -13.67 5.78
CA ASN A 126 5.24 -12.68 5.23
C ASN A 126 4.86 -12.37 3.79
N ILE A 127 4.74 -11.08 3.45
CA ILE A 127 4.41 -10.64 2.09
C ILE A 127 5.51 -9.71 1.56
N ALA A 128 5.83 -9.82 0.27
CA ALA A 128 6.77 -8.93 -0.39
C ALA A 128 6.40 -8.73 -1.86
N SER A 129 6.79 -7.58 -2.41
CA SER A 129 6.62 -7.27 -3.82
C SER A 129 7.88 -6.66 -4.43
N GLY A 130 8.11 -6.93 -5.72
CA GLY A 130 9.20 -6.34 -6.50
C GLY A 130 10.56 -7.05 -6.42
N TYR A 131 10.75 -8.00 -5.51
CA TYR A 131 11.97 -8.80 -5.40
C TYR A 131 11.97 -9.90 -6.47
N LYS A 132 13.05 -10.01 -7.26
CA LYS A 132 13.09 -10.94 -8.40
C LYS A 132 13.63 -12.33 -8.07
N SER A 133 14.17 -12.51 -6.86
CA SER A 133 14.78 -13.78 -6.45
C SER A 133 14.59 -14.04 -4.97
N VAL A 134 14.58 -15.34 -4.64
CA VAL A 134 14.52 -15.87 -3.28
C VAL A 134 15.57 -15.23 -2.37
N GLY A 135 16.82 -15.18 -2.81
CA GLY A 135 17.90 -14.60 -1.99
C GLY A 135 17.66 -13.13 -1.62
N THR A 136 17.15 -12.32 -2.54
CA THR A 136 16.90 -10.89 -2.26
C THR A 136 15.70 -10.65 -1.35
N VAL A 137 14.65 -11.48 -1.44
CA VAL A 137 13.46 -11.33 -0.61
C VAL A 137 13.68 -11.88 0.80
N VAL A 138 14.38 -13.01 0.95
CA VAL A 138 14.72 -13.56 2.27
C VAL A 138 15.64 -12.59 3.03
N ALA A 139 16.70 -12.08 2.38
CA ALA A 139 17.59 -11.10 3.00
C ALA A 139 16.85 -9.79 3.39
N ALA A 140 15.81 -9.41 2.66
CA ALA A 140 14.97 -8.27 3.05
C ALA A 140 14.13 -8.58 4.30
N TRP A 141 13.54 -9.77 4.37
CA TRP A 141 12.76 -10.25 5.51
C TRP A 141 13.59 -10.57 6.76
N GLU A 142 14.91 -10.68 6.65
CA GLU A 142 15.78 -10.82 7.82
C GLU A 142 15.76 -9.56 8.71
N GLU A 143 15.51 -8.37 8.16
CA GLU A 143 15.25 -7.14 8.93
C GLU A 143 16.29 -6.83 10.04
N ASP A 144 17.58 -7.12 9.76
CA ASP A 144 18.68 -6.97 10.72
C ASP A 144 18.86 -5.53 11.26
N LYS A 145 18.37 -4.54 10.52
CA LYS A 145 18.47 -3.11 10.82
C LYS A 145 17.23 -2.55 11.51
N GLU A 146 16.18 -3.35 11.66
CA GLU A 146 14.92 -2.91 12.24
C GLU A 146 14.87 -3.17 13.75
N ASP A 147 13.98 -2.45 14.43
CA ASP A 147 13.63 -2.70 15.83
C ASP A 147 12.47 -3.71 15.97
N TYR A 148 11.92 -3.91 17.17
CA TYR A 148 10.81 -4.85 17.36
C TYR A 148 9.63 -4.54 16.42
N SER A 149 9.27 -3.27 16.22
CA SER A 149 8.12 -2.91 15.39
C SER A 149 8.32 -3.26 13.92
N GLY A 150 9.56 -3.18 13.43
CA GLY A 150 9.93 -3.49 12.06
C GLY A 150 10.46 -4.91 11.83
N GLN A 151 10.53 -5.77 12.85
CA GLN A 151 11.03 -7.16 12.74
C GLN A 151 9.91 -8.22 12.57
N GLY A 152 8.79 -7.85 11.95
CA GLY A 152 7.65 -8.75 11.79
C GLY A 152 8.00 -9.97 10.95
N HIS A 153 8.65 -9.76 9.80
CA HIS A 153 8.98 -10.85 8.88
C HIS A 153 10.05 -11.77 9.45
N ARG A 154 11.04 -11.18 10.12
CA ARG A 154 12.09 -11.91 10.82
C ARG A 154 11.53 -12.84 11.88
N ARG A 155 10.64 -12.34 12.74
CA ARG A 155 10.03 -13.14 13.82
C ARG A 155 9.20 -14.30 13.27
N ASN A 156 8.49 -14.09 12.16
CA ASN A 156 7.79 -15.18 11.48
C ASN A 156 8.79 -16.25 10.99
N MET A 157 9.88 -15.89 10.31
CA MET A 157 10.86 -16.91 9.88
C MET A 157 11.50 -17.66 11.08
N LEU A 158 11.66 -17.01 12.23
CA LEU A 158 12.19 -17.61 13.46
C LEU A 158 11.15 -18.36 14.31
N GLY A 159 9.86 -18.31 13.97
CA GLY A 159 8.82 -18.92 14.79
C GLY A 159 8.64 -18.29 16.17
N VAL A 160 8.88 -16.97 16.28
CA VAL A 160 8.80 -16.22 17.54
C VAL A 160 7.45 -15.52 17.66
N LEU A 161 6.68 -15.85 18.69
CA LEU A 161 5.41 -15.18 18.98
C LEU A 161 5.60 -13.86 19.73
N SER A 162 4.53 -13.08 19.82
CA SER A 162 4.50 -11.80 20.52
C SER A 162 4.85 -11.89 22.00
N ASP A 163 4.60 -13.05 22.63
CA ASP A 163 4.95 -13.33 24.03
C ASP A 163 6.40 -13.78 24.22
N GLY A 164 7.18 -13.90 23.13
CA GLY A 164 8.57 -14.33 23.13
C GLY A 164 8.77 -15.85 23.15
N SER A 165 7.69 -16.63 23.13
CA SER A 165 7.80 -18.08 22.89
C SER A 165 8.32 -18.35 21.47
N THR A 166 9.11 -19.40 21.34
CA THR A 166 9.72 -19.85 20.08
C THR A 166 9.10 -21.17 19.64
N ASP A 167 9.29 -21.53 18.37
CA ASP A 167 8.84 -22.80 17.77
C ASP A 167 7.31 -22.97 17.71
N ALA A 168 6.60 -21.87 17.46
CA ALA A 168 5.14 -21.86 17.42
C ALA A 168 4.51 -22.57 16.20
N PHE A 169 5.33 -22.98 15.24
CA PHE A 169 4.93 -23.68 14.03
C PHE A 169 6.11 -24.45 13.45
N ASP A 170 5.78 -25.53 12.76
CA ASP A 170 6.70 -26.53 12.23
C ASP A 170 6.66 -26.61 10.70
N ALA A 171 5.78 -25.85 10.05
CA ALA A 171 5.61 -25.89 8.60
C ALA A 171 5.58 -24.51 7.93
N VAL A 172 5.98 -24.49 6.67
CA VAL A 172 5.91 -23.33 5.78
C VAL A 172 5.37 -23.71 4.40
N GLY A 173 4.52 -22.85 3.85
CA GLY A 173 4.12 -22.84 2.44
C GLY A 173 4.59 -21.54 1.80
N VAL A 174 5.14 -21.61 0.59
CA VAL A 174 5.67 -20.41 -0.10
C VAL A 174 5.07 -20.31 -1.49
N ALA A 175 4.59 -19.12 -1.85
CA ALA A 175 4.12 -18.84 -3.18
C ALA A 175 4.84 -17.65 -3.79
N HIS A 176 5.03 -17.74 -5.10
CA HIS A 176 5.56 -16.69 -5.95
C HIS A 176 4.69 -16.58 -7.18
N ILE A 177 4.20 -15.37 -7.46
CA ILE A 177 3.56 -15.06 -8.73
C ILE A 177 4.21 -13.86 -9.38
N VAL A 178 4.12 -13.82 -10.71
CA VAL A 178 4.39 -12.62 -11.48
C VAL A 178 3.08 -12.10 -12.06
N TYR A 179 2.70 -10.89 -11.66
CA TYR A 179 1.53 -10.20 -12.16
C TYR A 179 1.93 -8.80 -12.61
N ASN A 180 1.61 -8.44 -13.87
CA ASN A 180 2.02 -7.18 -14.50
C ASN A 180 3.53 -6.86 -14.36
N GLY A 181 4.39 -7.89 -14.46
CA GLY A 181 5.84 -7.76 -14.33
C GLY A 181 6.34 -7.50 -12.90
N THR A 182 5.45 -7.46 -11.92
CA THR A 182 5.79 -7.37 -10.50
C THR A 182 5.77 -8.78 -9.91
N HIS A 183 6.83 -9.11 -9.18
CA HIS A 183 6.97 -10.34 -8.43
C HIS A 183 6.29 -10.17 -7.07
N TYR A 184 5.41 -11.10 -6.70
CA TYR A 184 4.74 -11.12 -5.41
C TYR A 184 5.08 -12.43 -4.69
N TRP A 185 5.58 -12.31 -3.47
CA TRP A 185 6.02 -13.43 -2.65
C TRP A 185 5.18 -13.49 -1.39
N VAL A 186 4.79 -14.70 -1.01
CA VAL A 186 4.12 -14.99 0.26
C VAL A 186 4.79 -16.17 0.93
N GLN A 187 5.09 -16.06 2.22
CA GLN A 187 5.32 -17.19 3.11
C GLN A 187 4.15 -17.29 4.06
N GLU A 188 3.54 -18.47 4.15
CA GLU A 188 2.57 -18.82 5.18
C GLU A 188 3.21 -19.81 6.14
N PHE A 189 3.11 -19.53 7.44
CA PHE A 189 3.65 -20.34 8.51
C PHE A 189 2.50 -20.91 9.33
N GLY A 190 2.58 -22.17 9.74
CA GLY A 190 1.48 -22.76 10.50
C GLY A 190 1.77 -24.14 11.09
N THR A 191 0.80 -24.62 11.85
CA THR A 191 0.81 -25.96 12.45
C THR A 191 -0.31 -26.79 11.82
N ARG A 192 -0.06 -28.07 11.59
CA ARG A 192 -1.09 -29.01 11.12
C ARG A 192 -2.14 -29.22 12.22
N LYS A 193 -3.43 -29.20 11.85
CA LYS A 193 -4.57 -29.58 12.73
C LYS A 193 -4.55 -31.07 13.06
N SER A 194 -3.87 -31.89 12.26
CA SER A 194 -3.74 -33.34 12.45
C SER A 194 -2.41 -33.84 11.89
N ALA A 195 -1.84 -34.90 12.48
CA ALA A 195 -0.48 -35.39 12.20
C ALA A 195 -0.25 -36.04 10.81
N SER A 196 -1.13 -35.80 9.83
CA SER A 196 -0.93 -36.31 8.47
C SER A 196 -0.12 -35.32 7.65
N SER A 197 1.03 -35.78 7.13
CA SER A 197 1.84 -35.00 6.19
C SER A 197 1.13 -34.91 4.84
N THR A 198 1.31 -33.78 4.16
CA THR A 198 0.80 -33.63 2.79
C THR A 198 1.68 -34.39 1.81
N THR A 199 1.05 -35.07 0.85
CA THR A 199 1.77 -35.76 -0.22
C THR A 199 2.41 -34.76 -1.17
N TYR A 200 3.61 -35.10 -1.65
CA TYR A 200 4.31 -34.31 -2.67
C TYR A 200 3.38 -34.01 -3.84
N THR A 201 3.30 -32.73 -4.20
CA THR A 201 2.63 -32.29 -5.42
C THR A 201 3.68 -31.86 -6.43
N THR A 202 3.59 -32.31 -7.68
CA THR A 202 4.50 -31.86 -8.74
C THR A 202 4.33 -30.35 -8.96
N PRO A 203 5.42 -29.55 -8.98
CA PRO A 203 5.33 -28.11 -9.21
C PRO A 203 4.66 -27.82 -10.55
N ASN A 204 3.64 -26.96 -10.56
CA ASN A 204 2.99 -26.48 -11.77
C ASN A 204 3.60 -25.12 -12.15
N ASN A 205 4.78 -25.15 -12.75
CA ASN A 205 5.50 -23.96 -13.21
C ASN A 205 4.99 -23.50 -14.57
N TYR A 206 5.17 -22.22 -14.86
CA TYR A 206 5.10 -21.72 -16.22
C TYR A 206 6.20 -22.32 -17.11
N THR A 207 5.79 -22.98 -18.20
CA THR A 207 6.63 -23.32 -19.35
C THR A 207 5.89 -22.94 -20.64
N ASP A 208 6.05 -21.70 -21.10
CA ASP A 208 5.58 -21.20 -22.41
C ASP A 208 4.04 -21.25 -22.68
N PRO A 209 3.45 -20.29 -23.42
CA PRO A 209 2.01 -20.05 -23.44
C PRO A 209 1.23 -20.96 -24.41
N VAL A 210 1.59 -22.24 -24.55
CA VAL A 210 0.88 -23.18 -25.46
C VAL A 210 0.10 -24.26 -24.73
N ASP A 211 0.24 -24.43 -23.42
CA ASP A 211 -0.48 -25.49 -22.71
C ASP A 211 -1.29 -24.95 -21.51
N GLY A 212 -2.61 -24.83 -21.73
CA GLY A 212 -3.64 -24.80 -20.71
C GLY A 212 -3.47 -23.75 -19.61
N ASP A 213 -4.09 -22.60 -19.82
CA ASP A 213 -4.43 -21.52 -18.87
C ASP A 213 -4.85 -22.07 -17.48
N LYS A 214 -3.89 -22.44 -16.61
CA LYS A 214 -4.16 -22.86 -15.23
C LYS A 214 -4.27 -21.61 -14.35
N SER A 215 -5.29 -20.82 -14.66
CA SER A 215 -5.73 -19.64 -13.92
C SER A 215 -6.38 -20.05 -12.60
N VAL A 216 -5.95 -19.48 -11.47
CA VAL A 216 -6.71 -19.56 -10.22
C VAL A 216 -7.79 -18.48 -10.23
N ILE A 217 -9.06 -18.88 -10.10
CA ILE A 217 -10.18 -17.95 -9.93
C ILE A 217 -10.18 -17.49 -8.47
N VAL A 218 -9.64 -16.31 -8.19
CA VAL A 218 -9.81 -15.69 -6.86
C VAL A 218 -11.22 -15.10 -6.78
N SER A 219 -12.12 -15.72 -6.01
CA SER A 219 -13.44 -15.16 -5.77
C SER A 219 -13.35 -14.05 -4.72
N LEU A 220 -13.25 -12.80 -5.17
CA LEU A 220 -13.30 -11.63 -4.29
C LEU A 220 -14.75 -11.43 -3.81
N THR A 221 -15.06 -11.82 -2.57
CA THR A 221 -16.32 -11.45 -1.92
C THR A 221 -16.14 -10.07 -1.29
N ALA A 222 -16.55 -9.00 -1.97
CA ALA A 222 -16.56 -7.68 -1.35
C ALA A 222 -17.56 -7.66 -0.19
N SER A 223 -17.07 -7.43 1.04
CA SER A 223 -17.95 -7.02 2.14
C SER A 223 -18.18 -5.51 2.05
N SER A 224 -19.48 -5.18 1.96
CA SER A 224 -20.15 -3.88 2.00
C SER A 224 -19.31 -2.62 2.23
N GLY A 225 -19.41 -1.69 1.28
CA GLY A 225 -19.28 -0.25 1.55
C GLY A 225 -18.43 0.52 0.57
N THR A 226 -19.02 0.92 -0.56
CA THR A 226 -19.01 2.29 -1.13
C THR A 226 -19.41 2.24 -2.61
N THR A 227 -20.39 3.06 -2.94
CA THR A 227 -21.00 3.30 -4.25
C THR A 227 -20.00 3.72 -5.33
N ILE A 228 -19.99 3.04 -6.48
CA ILE A 228 -19.64 3.64 -7.79
C ILE A 228 -20.61 3.10 -8.85
N GLU A 229 -21.07 4.00 -9.71
CA GLU A 229 -22.13 3.81 -10.70
C GLU A 229 -21.77 2.85 -11.85
N LYS A 230 -22.83 2.22 -12.37
CA LYS A 230 -22.86 1.22 -13.45
C LYS A 230 -22.49 1.82 -14.81
N SER A 231 -21.58 1.19 -15.55
CA SER A 231 -21.54 1.25 -17.02
C SER A 231 -21.20 -0.12 -17.59
N SER A 232 -21.98 -0.51 -18.59
CA SER A 232 -22.14 -1.86 -19.14
C SER A 232 -20.97 -2.39 -19.96
N ALA A 233 -20.92 -3.71 -20.10
CA ALA A 233 -19.94 -4.48 -20.87
C ALA A 233 -20.10 -4.32 -22.40
N THR A 234 -18.98 -4.28 -23.13
CA THR A 234 -18.74 -5.09 -24.36
C THR A 234 -17.31 -4.90 -24.92
N THR A 235 -16.72 -6.01 -25.37
CA THR A 235 -15.61 -6.16 -26.35
C THR A 235 -14.18 -5.84 -25.89
N ALA A 236 -13.20 -6.61 -26.40
CA ALA A 236 -11.78 -6.44 -26.15
C ALA A 236 -11.31 -5.02 -26.52
N THR A 237 -11.07 -4.19 -25.51
CA THR A 237 -10.59 -2.81 -25.65
C THR A 237 -9.37 -2.59 -24.78
N ALA A 238 -8.40 -1.86 -25.33
CA ALA A 238 -7.12 -1.51 -24.72
C ALA A 238 -7.21 -1.22 -23.21
N ALA A 239 -6.25 -1.73 -22.44
CA ALA A 239 -6.13 -1.53 -21.00
C ALA A 239 -6.44 -0.06 -20.63
N LYS A 240 -7.47 0.14 -19.80
CA LYS A 240 -7.95 1.45 -19.40
C LYS A 240 -6.83 2.18 -18.63
N LYS A 241 -6.34 3.29 -19.18
CA LYS A 241 -5.26 4.09 -18.59
C LYS A 241 -5.84 5.00 -17.52
N THR A 242 -5.72 4.61 -16.26
CA THR A 242 -6.22 5.38 -15.12
C THR A 242 -5.37 6.65 -14.92
N ALA A 243 -6.03 7.79 -14.74
CA ALA A 243 -5.35 9.04 -14.39
C ALA A 243 -5.16 9.12 -12.87
N VAL A 244 -4.11 9.80 -12.43
CA VAL A 244 -3.93 10.17 -11.02
C VAL A 244 -5.07 11.09 -10.63
N SER A 245 -5.82 10.73 -9.59
CA SER A 245 -7.03 11.46 -9.17
C SER A 245 -6.81 12.27 -7.90
N ALA A 246 -5.87 11.87 -7.05
CA ALA A 246 -5.55 12.51 -5.79
C ALA A 246 -4.05 12.77 -5.67
N VAL A 247 -3.69 14.00 -5.29
CA VAL A 247 -2.32 14.39 -4.99
C VAL A 247 -2.30 15.20 -3.71
N ASP A 248 -1.57 14.70 -2.72
CA ASP A 248 -1.26 15.41 -1.48
C ASP A 248 0.09 16.12 -1.64
N ILE A 249 0.14 17.39 -1.24
CA ILE A 249 1.36 18.20 -1.33
C ILE A 249 1.61 18.88 0.00
N VAL A 250 2.70 18.47 0.65
CA VAL A 250 3.14 19.02 1.93
C VAL A 250 4.33 19.93 1.70
N ALA A 251 4.22 21.21 2.08
CA ALA A 251 5.35 22.12 2.05
C ALA A 251 6.38 21.73 3.11
N ALA A 252 7.65 21.71 2.74
CA ALA A 252 8.77 21.40 3.61
C ALA A 252 9.74 22.58 3.68
N PRO A 253 10.53 22.70 4.78
CA PRO A 253 11.51 23.78 4.92
C PRO A 253 12.50 23.81 3.74
N GLY A 254 12.98 25.00 3.42
CA GLY A 254 13.94 25.18 2.32
C GLY A 254 13.29 25.35 0.96
N ASN A 255 12.04 25.84 0.93
CA ASN A 255 11.25 25.99 -0.29
C ASN A 255 11.10 24.66 -1.05
N SER A 256 10.85 23.57 -0.34
CA SER A 256 10.65 22.25 -0.93
C SER A 256 9.22 21.77 -0.72
N PHE A 257 8.81 20.75 -1.48
CA PHE A 257 7.52 20.08 -1.32
C PHE A 257 7.73 18.56 -1.32
N LYS A 258 6.96 17.85 -0.50
CA LYS A 258 6.76 16.40 -0.59
C LYS A 258 5.40 16.14 -1.24
N LEU A 259 5.42 15.51 -2.40
CA LEU A 259 4.24 15.10 -3.15
C LEU A 259 3.99 13.62 -2.91
N THR A 260 2.74 13.25 -2.67
CA THR A 260 2.26 11.86 -2.65
C THR A 260 0.97 11.75 -3.46
N TRP A 261 0.74 10.64 -4.14
CA TRP A 261 -0.45 10.49 -5.01
C TRP A 261 -1.03 9.08 -5.01
N ASP A 262 -2.25 8.94 -5.53
CA ASP A 262 -2.92 7.65 -5.65
C ASP A 262 -2.20 6.71 -6.62
N ASN A 263 -2.08 5.44 -6.24
CA ASN A 263 -1.47 4.44 -7.10
C ASN A 263 -2.45 4.03 -8.22
N THR A 264 -2.16 4.42 -9.45
CA THR A 264 -2.96 4.09 -10.63
C THR A 264 -2.52 2.78 -11.30
N GLY A 265 -1.50 2.10 -10.76
CA GLY A 265 -0.89 0.91 -11.37
C GLY A 265 0.01 1.22 -12.57
N ALA A 266 0.46 2.47 -12.73
CA ALA A 266 1.33 2.87 -13.82
C ALA A 266 2.79 2.44 -13.60
N SER A 267 3.49 2.13 -14.70
CA SER A 267 4.92 1.80 -14.71
C SER A 267 5.79 2.98 -14.30
N GLU A 268 5.34 4.19 -14.63
CA GLU A 268 5.99 5.44 -14.27
C GLU A 268 4.97 6.55 -14.02
N TYR A 269 5.38 7.58 -13.30
CA TYR A 269 4.63 8.82 -13.14
C TYR A 269 5.51 9.98 -13.56
N ILE A 270 4.92 10.88 -14.36
CA ILE A 270 5.59 12.10 -14.79
C ILE A 270 4.96 13.28 -14.05
N ILE A 271 5.76 13.92 -13.21
CA ILE A 271 5.37 15.07 -12.40
C ILE A 271 5.67 16.34 -13.17
N TYR A 272 4.69 17.20 -13.27
CA TYR A 272 4.81 18.53 -13.84
C TYR A 272 4.57 19.59 -12.78
N TYR A 273 5.26 20.71 -12.92
CA TYR A 273 5.08 21.87 -12.06
C TYR A 273 5.12 23.18 -12.87
N LYS A 274 4.51 24.24 -12.34
CA LYS A 274 4.80 25.61 -12.74
C LYS A 274 4.77 26.54 -11.54
N LYS A 275 5.61 27.57 -11.58
CA LYS A 275 5.44 28.73 -10.69
C LYS A 275 4.26 29.56 -11.19
N SER A 276 3.45 30.18 -10.32
CA SER A 276 2.28 30.95 -10.76
C SER A 276 2.59 32.10 -11.73
N ALA A 277 3.82 32.62 -11.72
CA ALA A 277 4.28 33.62 -12.69
C ALA A 277 4.61 33.05 -14.09
N TRP A 278 4.65 31.73 -14.25
CA TRP A 278 4.96 31.06 -15.50
C TRP A 278 3.69 30.76 -16.29
N SER A 279 3.77 30.88 -17.62
CA SER A 279 2.66 30.61 -18.54
C SER A 279 2.44 29.12 -18.81
N SER A 280 3.45 28.26 -18.59
CA SER A 280 3.38 26.83 -18.92
C SER A 280 3.96 25.93 -17.83
N PHE A 281 3.47 24.69 -17.79
CA PHE A 281 4.01 23.60 -16.97
C PHE A 281 5.29 23.06 -17.57
N LYS A 282 6.26 22.75 -16.70
CA LYS A 282 7.50 22.04 -17.04
C LYS A 282 7.48 20.67 -16.38
N GLU A 283 8.11 19.71 -17.03
CA GLU A 283 8.39 18.43 -16.40
C GLU A 283 9.39 18.64 -15.26
N LEU A 284 9.07 18.11 -14.09
CA LEU A 284 9.90 18.18 -12.90
C LEU A 284 10.71 16.88 -12.75
N ALA A 285 10.03 15.74 -12.85
CA ALA A 285 10.64 14.43 -12.69
C ALA A 285 9.77 13.34 -13.32
N THR A 286 10.42 12.23 -13.65
CA THR A 286 9.77 10.95 -13.94
C THR A 286 10.22 9.94 -12.88
N VAL A 287 9.27 9.28 -12.22
CA VAL A 287 9.55 8.28 -11.18
C VAL A 287 8.96 6.92 -11.56
N SER A 288 9.76 5.86 -11.45
CA SER A 288 9.32 4.50 -11.72
C SER A 288 8.61 3.93 -10.49
N SER A 289 7.36 3.50 -10.66
CA SER A 289 6.50 2.81 -9.69
C SER A 289 6.36 3.38 -8.26
N LYS A 290 7.01 4.51 -7.94
CA LYS A 290 6.84 5.24 -6.68
C LYS A 290 5.63 6.17 -6.76
N THR A 291 4.92 6.31 -5.66
CA THR A 291 3.81 7.26 -5.49
C THR A 291 4.18 8.47 -4.64
N THR A 292 5.47 8.82 -4.63
CA THR A 292 6.02 9.90 -3.82
C THR A 292 7.21 10.58 -4.50
N TYR A 293 7.36 11.89 -4.32
CA TYR A 293 8.48 12.67 -4.80
C TYR A 293 8.72 13.91 -3.93
N THR A 294 9.98 14.20 -3.60
CA THR A 294 10.37 15.42 -2.88
C THR A 294 11.09 16.35 -3.84
N THR A 295 10.68 17.61 -3.90
CA THR A 295 11.32 18.62 -4.75
C THR A 295 12.58 19.17 -4.10
N ASP A 296 13.58 19.51 -4.91
CA ASP A 296 14.76 20.24 -4.45
C ASP A 296 14.47 21.74 -4.27
N SER A 297 15.33 22.45 -3.52
CA SER A 297 15.20 23.84 -3.07
C SER A 297 14.68 24.82 -4.14
N LEU A 298 13.36 25.00 -4.20
CA LEU A 298 12.73 25.91 -5.15
C LEU A 298 12.95 27.37 -4.74
N THR A 299 12.67 28.29 -5.65
CA THR A 299 12.59 29.72 -5.28
C THR A 299 11.28 30.01 -4.57
N ASN A 300 11.26 30.97 -3.66
CA ASN A 300 10.03 31.37 -2.97
C ASN A 300 8.89 31.71 -3.95
N GLY A 301 7.70 31.17 -3.71
CA GLY A 301 6.48 31.49 -4.44
C GLY A 301 5.41 30.40 -4.37
N THR A 302 4.34 30.62 -5.13
CA THR A 302 3.25 29.66 -5.31
C THR A 302 3.50 28.79 -6.53
N TYR A 303 3.28 27.49 -6.38
CA TYR A 303 3.48 26.48 -7.38
C TYR A 303 2.21 25.67 -7.61
N GLU A 304 2.04 25.25 -8.86
CA GLU A 304 0.95 24.39 -9.32
C GLU A 304 1.57 23.10 -9.85
N PHE A 305 0.99 21.96 -9.51
CA PHE A 305 1.46 20.62 -9.85
C PHE A 305 0.37 19.81 -10.55
N LYS A 306 0.79 18.93 -11.46
CA LYS A 306 -0.06 17.90 -12.05
C LYS A 306 0.78 16.68 -12.42
N ILE A 307 0.18 15.51 -12.41
CA ILE A 307 0.88 14.23 -12.64
C ILE A 307 0.15 13.48 -13.75
N LYS A 308 0.87 12.79 -14.63
CA LYS A 308 0.27 11.79 -15.53
C LYS A 308 0.96 10.45 -15.36
N ALA A 309 0.21 9.39 -15.58
CA ALA A 309 0.67 8.03 -15.35
C ALA A 309 1.07 7.37 -16.68
N GLY A 310 2.23 6.74 -16.73
CA GLY A 310 2.77 6.03 -17.90
C GLY A 310 2.63 4.52 -17.76
N TYR A 311 2.00 3.89 -18.73
CA TYR A 311 1.73 2.46 -18.78
C TYR A 311 2.57 1.82 -19.88
N THR A 312 3.51 0.96 -19.50
CA THR A 312 4.40 0.28 -20.44
C THR A 312 3.90 -1.13 -20.71
N VAL A 313 3.61 -1.41 -21.99
CA VAL A 313 3.23 -2.75 -22.46
C VAL A 313 4.15 -3.11 -23.62
N SER A 314 4.82 -4.26 -23.54
CA SER A 314 5.76 -4.75 -24.56
C SER A 314 6.82 -3.72 -24.97
N GLY A 315 7.39 -3.00 -24.00
CA GLY A 315 8.42 -1.98 -24.23
C GLY A 315 7.89 -0.64 -24.76
N LYS A 316 6.58 -0.47 -24.96
CA LYS A 316 5.97 0.79 -25.39
C LYS A 316 5.18 1.44 -24.26
N THR A 317 5.59 2.64 -23.87
CA THR A 317 4.88 3.44 -22.87
C THR A 317 3.79 4.28 -23.51
N THR A 318 2.61 4.30 -22.87
CA THR A 318 1.54 5.22 -23.21
C THR A 318 0.98 5.89 -21.96
N TYR A 319 0.55 7.14 -22.07
CA TYR A 319 0.19 7.95 -20.90
C TYR A 319 -1.32 8.08 -20.71
N SER A 320 -1.76 8.18 -19.45
CA SER A 320 -3.11 8.62 -19.08
C SER A 320 -3.29 10.12 -19.26
N ALA A 321 -4.52 10.60 -19.01
CA ALA A 321 -4.77 12.01 -18.81
C ALA A 321 -4.00 12.55 -17.60
N TYR A 322 -3.81 13.87 -17.56
CA TYR A 322 -3.27 14.54 -16.38
C TYR A 322 -4.25 14.45 -15.21
N SER A 323 -3.70 14.43 -14.00
CA SER A 323 -4.43 14.73 -12.78
C SER A 323 -5.05 16.13 -12.83
N PRO A 324 -5.98 16.44 -11.90
CA PRO A 324 -6.29 17.82 -11.56
C PRO A 324 -5.01 18.62 -11.23
N VAL A 325 -5.10 19.95 -11.34
CA VAL A 325 -4.01 20.84 -10.94
C VAL A 325 -4.14 21.15 -9.46
N PHE A 326 -3.09 20.84 -8.70
CA PHE A 326 -2.99 21.10 -7.26
C PHE A 326 -2.05 22.28 -7.02
N LYS A 327 -2.41 23.16 -6.08
CA LYS A 327 -1.71 24.43 -5.86
C LYS A 327 -1.28 24.57 -4.42
N THR A 328 -0.03 24.98 -4.19
CA THR A 328 0.53 25.21 -2.86
C THR A 328 1.64 26.26 -2.90
N ALA A 329 2.07 26.77 -1.74
CA ALA A 329 3.11 27.80 -1.62
C ALA A 329 4.31 27.29 -0.82
N THR A 330 5.51 27.71 -1.22
CA THR A 330 6.76 27.32 -0.54
C THR A 330 6.84 27.89 0.87
N ILE A 331 7.46 27.16 1.78
CA ILE A 331 7.85 27.64 3.11
C ILE A 331 9.37 27.82 3.16
N GLY A 332 9.81 29.05 3.41
CA GLY A 332 11.22 29.39 3.56
C GLY A 332 11.81 28.94 4.89
N ILE A 333 13.14 28.95 5.01
CA ILE A 333 13.84 28.70 6.28
C ILE A 333 14.00 30.04 7.02
N PRO A 334 13.46 30.21 8.23
CA PRO A 334 13.74 31.39 9.04
C PRO A 334 15.19 31.35 9.54
N TYR A 335 15.81 32.51 9.68
CA TYR A 335 17.17 32.65 10.21
C TYR A 335 17.25 33.81 11.20
N ILE A 336 18.16 33.69 12.17
CA ILE A 336 18.38 34.73 13.17
C ILE A 336 19.10 35.91 12.52
N THR A 337 18.53 37.11 12.64
CA THR A 337 19.06 38.37 12.11
C THR A 337 19.74 39.21 13.17
N GLY A 338 19.51 38.91 14.45
CA GLY A 338 20.23 39.56 15.53
C GLY A 338 19.86 39.01 16.90
N ILE A 339 20.85 39.00 17.80
CA ILE A 339 20.65 38.67 19.21
C ILE A 339 21.21 39.84 20.01
N THR A 340 20.39 40.39 20.90
CA THR A 340 20.78 41.51 21.77
C THR A 340 20.41 41.21 23.21
N LYS A 341 21.16 41.75 24.17
CA LYS A 341 20.80 41.68 25.58
C LYS A 341 19.48 42.43 25.80
N TYR A 342 18.53 41.80 26.49
CA TYR A 342 17.27 42.45 26.89
C TYR A 342 17.32 42.85 28.38
N SER A 343 17.58 41.88 29.26
CA SER A 343 17.76 42.09 30.70
C SER A 343 18.62 40.97 31.29
N ALA A 344 18.88 40.99 32.60
CA ALA A 344 19.50 39.84 33.26
C ALA A 344 18.71 38.56 32.94
N GLY A 345 19.41 37.53 32.45
CA GLY A 345 18.82 36.24 32.05
C GLY A 345 17.94 36.24 30.80
N ARG A 346 17.80 37.38 30.07
CA ARG A 346 16.92 37.48 28.89
C ARG A 346 17.64 38.09 27.70
N VAL A 347 17.46 37.47 26.54
CA VAL A 347 17.90 37.99 25.24
C VAL A 347 16.69 38.37 24.39
N LYS A 348 16.87 39.37 23.53
CA LYS A 348 15.95 39.70 22.46
C LYS A 348 16.50 39.11 21.16
N VAL A 349 15.72 38.24 20.55
CA VAL A 349 16.05 37.57 19.28
C VAL A 349 15.25 38.24 18.16
N LYS A 350 15.95 38.66 17.12
CA LYS A 350 15.38 39.09 15.84
C LYS A 350 15.63 37.98 14.83
N PHE A 351 14.65 37.70 14.00
CA PHE A 351 14.71 36.65 12.99
C PHE A 351 13.97 37.09 11.74
N SER A 352 14.27 36.47 10.61
CA SER A 352 13.54 36.69 9.36
C SER A 352 12.16 36.02 9.43
N THR A 353 11.14 36.75 9.01
CA THR A 353 9.78 36.23 8.92
C THR A 353 9.57 35.46 7.62
N VAL A 354 8.95 34.28 7.71
CA VAL A 354 8.49 33.44 6.62
C VAL A 354 6.98 33.60 6.46
N LYS A 355 6.48 33.64 5.23
CA LYS A 355 5.04 33.71 4.92
C LYS A 355 4.43 32.30 4.98
N ASN A 356 3.13 32.21 5.28
CA ASN A 356 2.35 30.96 5.28
C ASN A 356 2.84 29.91 6.30
N VAL A 357 3.25 30.36 7.49
CA VAL A 357 3.57 29.48 8.63
C VAL A 357 2.63 29.81 9.79
N ASP A 358 2.20 28.80 10.53
CA ASP A 358 1.29 28.97 11.68
C ASP A 358 2.01 29.50 12.93
N GLY A 359 3.35 29.51 12.93
CA GLY A 359 4.15 30.01 14.04
C GLY A 359 5.63 29.67 13.92
N TYR A 360 6.39 30.04 14.97
CA TYR A 360 7.82 29.78 15.06
C TYR A 360 8.16 29.05 16.36
N GLN A 361 9.07 28.08 16.25
CA GLN A 361 9.67 27.40 17.39
C GLN A 361 11.09 27.94 17.62
N PHE A 362 11.40 28.32 18.86
CA PHE A 362 12.76 28.68 19.26
C PHE A 362 13.37 27.56 20.08
N ILE A 363 14.57 27.14 19.69
CA ILE A 363 15.41 26.22 20.45
C ILE A 363 16.67 26.96 20.90
N ARG A 364 17.21 26.64 22.08
CA ARG A 364 18.42 27.30 22.61
C ARG A 364 19.37 26.31 23.29
N SER A 365 20.66 26.63 23.28
CA SER A 365 21.68 25.98 24.10
C SER A 365 22.37 27.01 24.98
N THR A 366 22.73 26.64 26.21
CA THR A 366 23.55 27.47 27.13
C THR A 366 25.02 27.08 27.11
N ALA A 367 25.40 26.07 26.33
CA ALA A 367 26.77 25.61 26.17
C ALA A 367 27.24 25.81 24.72
N TYR A 368 28.51 26.19 24.56
CA TYR A 368 29.15 26.23 23.24
C TYR A 368 29.10 24.83 22.60
N ASN A 369 28.52 24.72 21.40
CA ASN A 369 28.23 23.45 20.71
C ASN A 369 27.39 22.43 21.51
N GLY A 370 26.67 22.87 22.54
CA GLY A 370 25.80 21.99 23.32
C GLY A 370 24.48 21.66 22.63
N THR A 371 23.78 20.66 23.16
CA THR A 371 22.44 20.26 22.72
C THR A 371 21.44 21.41 22.89
N TYR A 372 20.67 21.67 21.84
CA TYR A 372 19.61 22.67 21.88
C TYR A 372 18.35 22.06 22.51
N VAL A 373 17.71 22.81 23.39
CA VAL A 373 16.44 22.44 24.03
C VAL A 373 15.32 23.37 23.59
N ASP A 374 14.11 22.83 23.50
CA ASP A 374 12.91 23.58 23.17
C ASP A 374 12.68 24.72 24.16
N TYR A 375 12.48 25.92 23.61
CA TYR A 375 12.22 27.12 24.37
C TYR A 375 10.96 27.82 23.84
N LYS A 376 9.81 27.24 24.20
CA LYS A 376 8.44 27.76 23.98
C LYS A 376 8.05 27.99 22.52
N ALA A 377 6.97 27.37 22.07
CA ALA A 377 6.30 27.76 20.83
C ALA A 377 5.74 29.18 21.00
N VAL A 378 6.08 30.09 20.08
CA VAL A 378 5.42 31.40 20.03
C VAL A 378 4.48 31.36 18.83
N VAL A 379 3.18 31.33 19.13
CA VAL A 379 2.10 31.49 18.16
C VAL A 379 1.93 32.99 17.94
N TYR A 380 1.93 33.43 16.68
CA TYR A 380 1.52 34.78 16.29
C TYR A 380 0.48 34.68 15.19
#